data_AF-A0A2V8KAQ2-F1
#
_entry.id   AF-A0A2V8KAQ2-F1
#
_cell.length_a   1.000
_cell.length_b   1.000
_cell.length_c   1.000
_cell.angle_alpha   90.00
_cell.angle_beta   90.00
_cell.angle_gamma   90.00
#
_symmetry.space_group_name_H-M   'P 1'
#
loop_
_entity.id
_entity.type
_entity.pdbx_description
1 polymer ?
#
loop_
_entity_poly.entity_id
_entity_poly.type
_entity_poly.pdbx_seq_one_letter_code
_entity_poly.pdbx_strand_id
1 'polypeptide(L)'
;KAGAPRPDISTVEGFKRAILNAKSIGHSNAGTGPYNTRLFQKLGIYDQIKDKIKIVTGKPVAVAVAEGEVEIGIQQTNVIQPVAGTTYLGALPPELIEYGHFGVAVRNVSKNETVARDLIKFMTSPEAAALLRKSAMEPPAR
;
A
#
# COMPACT_ATOMS: atom_id res chain seq x y z
N LYS A 1 14.84 5.10 -1.93
CA LYS A 1 15.83 3.99 -1.99
C LYS A 1 16.44 3.73 -0.63
N ALA A 2 17.02 2.54 -0.41
CA ALA A 2 17.87 2.27 0.75
C ALA A 2 18.96 3.35 0.88
N GLY A 3 19.22 3.83 2.10
CA GLY A 3 20.21 4.88 2.39
C GLY A 3 19.80 6.32 2.04
N ALA A 4 18.64 6.54 1.41
CA ALA A 4 18.12 7.89 1.18
C ALA A 4 17.60 8.52 2.49
N PRO A 5 17.50 9.86 2.57
CA PRO A 5 16.84 10.53 3.69
C PRO A 5 15.45 9.96 3.96
N ARG A 6 15.09 9.83 5.23
CA ARG A 6 13.78 9.33 5.67
C ARG A 6 12.90 10.53 6.02
N PRO A 7 12.07 11.03 5.10
CA PRO A 7 11.14 12.10 5.45
C PRO A 7 10.13 11.58 6.48
N ASP A 8 9.71 12.47 7.38
CA ASP A 8 8.65 12.15 8.33
C ASP A 8 7.30 12.06 7.61
N ILE A 9 6.61 10.94 7.77
CA ILE A 9 5.24 10.72 7.27
C ILE A 9 4.28 10.33 8.41
N SER A 10 4.71 10.43 9.67
CA SER A 10 3.94 9.97 10.84
C SER A 10 2.78 10.90 11.22
N THR A 11 2.76 12.11 10.64
CA THR A 11 1.71 13.11 10.83
C THR A 11 1.21 13.59 9.47
N VAL A 12 0.00 14.16 9.44
CA VAL A 12 -0.57 14.76 8.22
C VAL A 12 0.37 15.82 7.64
N GLU A 13 0.89 16.70 8.49
CA GLU A 13 1.81 17.77 8.07
C GLU A 13 3.19 17.24 7.66
N GLY A 14 3.70 16.20 8.35
CA GLY A 14 4.90 15.49 7.93
C GLY A 14 4.75 14.92 6.51
N PHE A 15 3.68 14.15 6.29
CA PHE A 15 3.36 13.58 4.98
C PHE A 15 3.22 14.67 3.90
N LYS A 16 2.48 15.74 4.19
CA LYS A 16 2.31 16.86 3.25
C LYS A 16 3.66 17.47 2.85
N ARG A 17 4.53 17.76 3.82
CA ARG A 17 5.89 18.26 3.54
C ARG A 17 6.73 17.27 2.75
N ALA A 18 6.68 15.98 3.09
CA ALA A 18 7.41 14.93 2.38
C ALA A 18 7.03 14.88 0.90
N ILE A 19 5.73 14.94 0.60
CA ILE A 19 5.20 14.89 -0.76
C ILE A 19 5.51 16.19 -1.53
N LEU A 20 5.36 17.36 -0.91
CA LEU A 20 5.69 18.64 -1.55
C LEU A 20 7.18 18.73 -1.92
N ASN A 21 8.06 18.23 -1.06
CA ASN A 21 9.51 18.31 -1.24
C ASN A 21 10.08 17.19 -2.14
N ALA A 22 9.31 16.15 -2.42
CA ALA A 22 9.73 15.08 -3.32
C ALA A 22 10.02 15.63 -4.73
N LYS A 23 11.00 15.04 -5.40
CA LYS A 23 11.33 15.28 -6.81
C LYS A 23 10.41 14.49 -7.73
N SER A 24 9.97 13.31 -7.31
CA SER A 24 9.04 12.47 -8.06
C SER A 24 8.28 11.51 -7.13
N ILE A 25 7.02 11.27 -7.46
CA ILE A 25 6.08 10.49 -6.65
C ILE A 25 5.47 9.39 -7.52
N GLY A 26 5.66 8.13 -7.14
CA GLY A 26 5.06 6.99 -7.82
C GLY A 26 3.79 6.51 -7.13
N HIS A 27 2.75 6.22 -7.91
CA HIS A 27 1.65 5.36 -7.47
C HIS A 27 1.08 4.54 -8.63
N SER A 28 0.31 3.50 -8.31
CA SER A 28 -0.31 2.63 -9.32
C SER A 28 -1.40 3.34 -10.14
N ASN A 29 -1.79 2.79 -11.29
CA ASN A 29 -2.93 3.29 -12.08
C ASN A 29 -4.29 2.86 -11.52
N ALA A 30 -4.33 1.72 -10.84
CA ALA A 30 -5.52 1.12 -10.25
C ALA A 30 -5.31 0.83 -8.76
N GLY A 31 -6.36 0.41 -8.06
CA GLY A 31 -6.30 0.16 -6.62
C GLY A 31 -6.01 1.44 -5.84
N THR A 32 -4.83 1.53 -5.22
CA THR A 32 -4.43 2.70 -4.40
C THR A 32 -4.19 3.98 -5.19
N GLY A 33 -3.99 3.91 -6.51
CA GLY A 33 -3.73 5.09 -7.34
C GLY A 33 -4.78 6.18 -7.24
N PRO A 34 -6.05 5.88 -7.63
CA PRO A 34 -7.15 6.82 -7.50
C PRO A 34 -7.35 7.36 -6.08
N TYR A 35 -7.08 6.55 -5.05
CA TYR A 35 -7.10 7.01 -3.66
C TYR A 35 -6.03 8.08 -3.41
N ASN A 36 -4.78 7.83 -3.78
CA ASN A 36 -3.69 8.76 -3.60
C ASN A 36 -3.97 10.11 -4.29
N THR A 37 -4.51 10.09 -5.51
CA THR A 37 -4.93 11.32 -6.22
C THR A 37 -5.95 12.11 -5.40
N ARG A 38 -7.01 11.47 -4.90
CA ARG A 38 -8.04 12.12 -4.06
C ARG A 38 -7.46 12.63 -2.74
N LEU A 39 -6.54 11.88 -2.14
CA LEU A 39 -5.84 12.26 -0.92
C LEU A 39 -5.06 13.57 -1.12
N PHE A 40 -4.30 13.68 -2.21
CA PHE A 40 -3.56 14.90 -2.53
C PHE A 40 -4.47 16.10 -2.81
N GLN A 41 -5.64 15.87 -3.42
CA GLN A 41 -6.66 16.89 -3.62
C GLN A 41 -7.25 17.36 -2.29
N LYS A 42 -7.64 16.41 -1.41
CA LYS A 42 -8.15 16.70 -0.06
C LYS A 42 -7.16 17.50 0.79
N LEU A 43 -5.87 17.24 0.64
CA LEU A 43 -4.79 17.96 1.33
C LEU A 43 -4.45 19.33 0.71
N GLY A 44 -5.07 19.69 -0.43
CA GLY A 44 -4.85 20.94 -1.13
C GLY A 44 -3.46 21.07 -1.78
N ILE A 45 -2.78 19.95 -2.05
CA ILE A 45 -1.42 19.94 -2.61
C ILE A 45 -1.34 19.43 -4.04
N TYR A 46 -2.43 18.89 -4.58
CA TYR A 46 -2.42 18.22 -5.89
C TYR A 46 -1.82 19.09 -7.01
N ASP A 47 -2.24 20.35 -7.14
CA ASP A 47 -1.74 21.23 -8.19
C ASP A 47 -0.23 21.53 -8.09
N GLN A 48 0.34 21.47 -6.89
CA GLN A 48 1.77 21.70 -6.66
C GLN A 48 2.63 20.49 -7.00
N ILE A 49 2.02 19.30 -7.09
CA ILE A 49 2.74 18.03 -7.24
C ILE A 49 2.36 17.25 -8.49
N LYS A 50 1.29 17.64 -9.21
CA LYS A 50 0.75 16.87 -10.34
C LYS A 50 1.80 16.52 -11.40
N ASP A 51 2.74 17.42 -11.68
CA ASP A 51 3.82 17.21 -12.65
C ASP A 51 4.94 16.30 -12.13
N LYS A 52 4.96 16.03 -10.82
CA LYS A 52 5.89 15.12 -10.15
C LYS A 52 5.33 13.70 -10.04
N ILE A 53 4.03 13.51 -10.29
CA ILE A 53 3.35 12.22 -10.17
C ILE A 53 3.67 11.36 -11.39
N LYS A 54 4.12 10.12 -11.16
CA LYS A 54 4.32 9.10 -12.18
C LYS A 54 3.42 7.91 -11.88
N ILE A 55 2.64 7.53 -12.89
CA ILE A 55 1.81 6.33 -12.84
C ILE A 55 2.69 5.12 -13.12
N VAL A 56 2.90 4.27 -12.12
CA VAL A 56 3.68 3.03 -12.24
C VAL A 56 2.75 1.91 -12.70
N THR A 57 3.13 1.24 -13.79
CA THR A 57 2.39 0.12 -14.38
C THR A 57 3.28 -1.12 -14.49
N GLY A 58 2.68 -2.30 -14.45
CA GLY A 58 3.38 -3.58 -14.65
C GLY A 58 4.30 -4.05 -13.51
N LYS A 59 4.51 -3.24 -12.46
CA LYS A 59 5.36 -3.59 -11.30
C LYS A 59 4.90 -2.92 -10.01
N PRO A 60 5.29 -3.44 -8.82
CA PRO A 60 5.13 -2.72 -7.56
C PRO A 60 5.83 -1.35 -7.60
N VAL A 61 5.23 -0.34 -6.98
CA VAL A 61 5.79 1.01 -6.92
C VAL A 61 7.14 1.02 -6.20
N ALA A 62 7.33 0.13 -5.22
CA ALA A 62 8.62 -0.02 -4.54
C ALA A 62 9.74 -0.48 -5.49
N VAL A 63 9.44 -1.22 -6.56
CA VAL A 63 10.45 -1.59 -7.58
C VAL A 63 10.91 -0.33 -8.32
N ALA A 64 9.97 0.52 -8.75
CA ALA A 64 10.29 1.80 -9.37
C ALA A 64 11.11 2.72 -8.45
N VAL A 65 10.86 2.68 -7.13
CA VAL A 65 11.69 3.38 -6.13
C VAL A 65 13.09 2.79 -6.07
N ALA A 66 13.24 1.46 -6.00
CA ALA A 66 14.54 0.79 -5.94
C ALA A 66 15.40 1.08 -7.17
N GLU A 67 14.78 1.08 -8.35
CA GLU A 67 15.41 1.41 -9.64
C GLU A 67 15.70 2.92 -9.77
N GLY A 68 14.95 3.77 -9.07
CA GLY A 68 15.17 5.21 -9.02
C GLY A 68 14.39 6.00 -10.05
N GLU A 69 13.39 5.37 -10.64
CA GLU A 69 12.43 6.01 -11.53
C GLU A 69 11.57 7.03 -10.77
N VAL A 70 11.31 6.77 -9.49
CA VAL A 70 10.61 7.65 -8.55
C VAL A 70 11.34 7.73 -7.21
N GLU A 71 11.23 8.86 -6.52
CA GLU A 71 11.85 9.07 -5.21
C GLU A 71 11.01 8.49 -4.08
N ILE A 72 9.72 8.84 -4.06
CA ILE A 72 8.73 8.36 -3.08
C ILE A 72 7.70 7.49 -3.80
N GLY A 73 7.35 6.36 -3.22
CA GLY A 73 6.33 5.45 -3.71
C GLY A 73 5.20 5.26 -2.71
N ILE A 74 3.95 5.29 -3.16
CA ILE A 74 2.77 5.05 -2.32
C ILE A 74 1.94 3.91 -2.92
N GLN A 75 1.83 2.82 -2.17
CA GLN A 75 1.02 1.64 -2.51
C GLN A 75 0.73 0.85 -1.21
N GLN A 76 -0.10 -0.19 -1.31
CA GLN A 76 -0.46 -1.08 -0.20
C GLN A 76 0.78 -1.69 0.47
N THR A 77 0.79 -1.73 1.80
CA THR A 77 1.92 -2.20 2.62
C THR A 77 2.39 -3.61 2.24
N ASN A 78 1.45 -4.54 2.05
CA ASN A 78 1.74 -5.92 1.66
C ASN A 78 2.40 -6.05 0.27
N VAL A 79 2.22 -5.06 -0.61
CA VAL A 79 2.82 -5.04 -1.94
C VAL A 79 4.23 -4.46 -1.92
N ILE A 80 4.48 -3.44 -1.09
CA ILE A 80 5.77 -2.74 -1.07
C ILE A 80 6.80 -3.34 -0.13
N GLN A 81 6.38 -3.90 1.01
CA GLN A 81 7.32 -4.45 2.00
C GLN A 81 8.19 -5.61 1.48
N PRO A 82 7.70 -6.52 0.63
CA PRO A 82 8.53 -7.60 0.09
C PRO A 82 9.65 -7.13 -0.85
N VAL A 83 9.65 -5.87 -1.30
CA VAL A 83 10.59 -5.35 -2.30
C VAL A 83 11.87 -4.84 -1.65
N ALA A 84 12.99 -5.53 -1.91
CA ALA A 84 14.32 -5.12 -1.49
C ALA A 84 14.80 -3.80 -2.16
N GLY A 85 15.84 -3.18 -1.59
CA GLY A 85 16.45 -1.95 -2.16
C GLY A 85 15.66 -0.66 -1.85
N THR A 86 14.58 -0.76 -1.08
CA THR A 86 13.80 0.38 -0.61
C THR A 86 13.88 0.54 0.90
N THR A 87 13.52 1.73 1.37
CA THR A 87 13.33 2.01 2.79
C THR A 87 11.84 2.16 3.03
N TYR A 88 11.24 1.26 3.81
CA TYR A 88 9.84 1.41 4.21
C TYR A 88 9.73 2.55 5.24
N LEU A 89 8.94 3.58 4.89
CA LEU A 89 8.76 4.77 5.73
C LEU A 89 7.72 4.58 6.83
N GLY A 90 6.81 3.61 6.68
CA GLY A 90 5.71 3.37 7.61
C GLY A 90 4.35 3.43 6.94
N ALA A 91 3.31 3.16 7.73
CA ALA A 91 1.93 3.38 7.32
C ALA A 91 1.61 4.88 7.34
N LEU A 92 0.64 5.30 6.52
CA LEU A 92 0.08 6.65 6.61
C LEU A 92 -0.61 6.84 7.98
N PRO A 93 -0.67 8.06 8.51
CA PRO A 93 -1.35 8.32 9.77
C PRO A 93 -2.85 8.02 9.63
N PRO A 94 -3.56 7.71 10.73
CA PRO A 94 -4.95 7.26 10.71
C PRO A 94 -5.92 8.15 9.91
N GLU A 95 -5.64 9.45 9.84
CA GLU A 95 -6.43 10.45 9.13
C GLU A 95 -6.29 10.35 7.59
N LEU A 96 -5.21 9.71 7.12
CA LEU A 96 -4.83 9.59 5.71
C LEU A 96 -4.76 8.14 5.22
N ILE A 97 -4.94 7.15 6.10
CA ILE A 97 -4.92 5.74 5.71
C ILE A 97 -6.33 5.27 5.30
N GLU A 98 -6.41 4.56 4.19
CA GLU A 98 -7.59 3.79 3.81
C GLU A 98 -7.24 2.30 3.90
N TYR A 99 -7.99 1.55 4.73
CA TYR A 99 -7.80 0.12 4.85
C TYR A 99 -8.50 -0.60 3.70
N GLY A 100 -7.71 -1.27 2.87
CA GLY A 100 -8.22 -2.20 1.87
C GLY A 100 -8.71 -3.49 2.53
N HIS A 101 -9.97 -3.85 2.30
CA HIS A 101 -10.55 -5.09 2.80
C HIS A 101 -10.41 -6.18 1.74
N PHE A 102 -9.94 -7.35 2.17
CA PHE A 102 -9.83 -8.54 1.31
C PHE A 102 -10.86 -9.57 1.76
N GLY A 103 -11.61 -10.12 0.80
CA GLY A 103 -12.58 -11.18 1.02
C GLY A 103 -12.21 -12.44 0.25
N VAL A 104 -12.55 -13.59 0.83
CA VAL A 104 -12.46 -14.90 0.19
C VAL A 104 -13.82 -15.58 0.27
N ALA A 105 -14.23 -16.24 -0.81
CA ALA A 105 -15.53 -16.91 -0.89
C ALA A 105 -15.44 -18.18 -1.73
N VAL A 106 -16.32 -19.13 -1.44
CA VAL A 106 -16.47 -20.35 -2.25
C VAL A 106 -17.38 -20.05 -3.44
N ARG A 107 -16.95 -20.45 -4.64
CA ARG A 107 -17.78 -20.37 -5.84
C ARG A 107 -18.98 -21.33 -5.73
N ASN A 108 -20.16 -20.88 -6.12
CA ASN A 108 -21.39 -21.67 -6.13
C ASN A 108 -21.34 -22.94 -7.01
N VAL A 109 -20.42 -23.01 -7.96
CA VAL A 109 -20.18 -24.17 -8.85
C VAL A 109 -19.07 -25.10 -8.36
N SER A 110 -18.54 -24.88 -7.16
CA SER A 110 -17.44 -25.69 -6.63
C SER A 110 -17.89 -27.12 -6.33
N LYS A 111 -17.16 -28.11 -6.85
CA LYS A 111 -17.34 -29.52 -6.47
C LYS A 111 -16.63 -29.88 -5.15
N ASN A 112 -15.83 -28.96 -4.61
CA ASN A 112 -15.01 -29.14 -3.40
C ASN A 112 -15.44 -28.15 -2.30
N GLU A 113 -16.75 -27.96 -2.12
CA GLU A 113 -17.28 -26.93 -1.22
C GLU A 113 -16.78 -27.10 0.23
N THR A 114 -16.87 -28.31 0.79
CA THR A 114 -16.44 -28.58 2.17
C THR A 114 -14.98 -28.22 2.38
N VAL A 115 -14.09 -28.72 1.52
CA VAL A 115 -12.64 -28.45 1.60
C VAL A 115 -12.34 -26.96 1.45
N ALA A 116 -13.00 -26.28 0.52
CA ALA A 116 -12.83 -24.84 0.33
C ALA A 116 -13.29 -24.04 1.56
N ARG A 117 -14.40 -24.44 2.20
CA ARG A 117 -14.87 -23.81 3.45
C ARG A 117 -13.90 -24.05 4.60
N ASP A 118 -13.33 -25.24 4.72
CA ASP A 118 -12.35 -25.54 5.77
C ASP A 118 -11.05 -24.76 5.57
N LEU A 119 -10.61 -24.56 4.33
CA LEU A 119 -9.51 -23.66 4.02
C LEU A 119 -9.83 -22.21 4.44
N ILE A 120 -11.02 -21.70 4.12
CA ILE A 120 -11.42 -20.34 4.54
C ILE A 120 -11.43 -20.22 6.06
N LYS A 121 -12.01 -21.20 6.77
CA LYS A 121 -12.00 -21.22 8.25
C LYS A 121 -10.58 -21.16 8.80
N PHE A 122 -9.65 -21.94 8.23
CA PHE A 122 -8.25 -21.90 8.61
C PHE A 122 -7.62 -20.53 8.33
N MET A 123 -7.81 -19.97 7.13
CA MET A 123 -7.27 -18.67 6.74
C MET A 123 -7.75 -17.52 7.65
N THR A 124 -8.98 -17.60 8.16
CA THR A 124 -9.56 -16.60 9.06
C THR A 124 -9.48 -16.99 10.54
N SER A 125 -8.74 -18.05 10.88
CA SER A 125 -8.59 -18.52 12.25
C SER A 125 -7.62 -17.64 13.06
N PRO A 126 -7.76 -17.58 14.40
CA PRO A 126 -6.79 -16.91 15.27
C PRO A 126 -5.36 -17.45 15.10
N GLU A 127 -5.20 -18.75 14.85
CA GLU A 127 -3.92 -19.41 14.68
C GLU A 127 -3.20 -18.95 13.40
N ALA A 128 -3.95 -18.62 12.34
CA ALA A 128 -3.41 -18.10 11.09
C ALA A 128 -3.03 -16.60 11.16
N ALA A 129 -3.42 -15.87 12.21
CA ALA A 129 -3.18 -14.43 12.32
C ALA A 129 -1.68 -14.06 12.22
N ALA A 130 -0.80 -14.87 12.80
CA ALA A 130 0.65 -14.65 12.72
C ALA A 130 1.18 -14.81 11.29
N LEU A 131 0.61 -15.73 10.50
CA LEU A 131 0.98 -15.94 9.10
C LEU A 131 0.52 -14.76 8.23
N LEU A 132 -0.69 -14.24 8.46
CA LEU A 132 -1.19 -13.05 7.76
C LEU A 132 -0.31 -11.82 8.04
N ARG A 133 0.10 -11.59 9.30
CA ARG A 133 0.98 -10.48 9.65
C ARG A 133 2.37 -10.57 9.01
N LYS A 134 2.90 -11.79 8.80
CA LYS A 134 4.15 -11.98 8.04
C LYS A 134 4.04 -11.48 6.58
N SER A 135 2.84 -11.45 6.02
CA SER A 135 2.58 -10.87 4.70
C SER A 135 2.19 -9.38 4.73
N ALA A 136 2.38 -8.73 5.89
CA ALA A 136 1.98 -7.34 6.15
C ALA A 136 0.49 -7.06 5.87
N MET A 137 -0.36 -8.03 6.21
CA MET A 137 -1.82 -7.92 6.27
C MET A 137 -2.30 -8.12 7.71
N GLU A 138 -3.45 -7.53 8.05
CA GLU A 138 -4.10 -7.80 9.33
C GLU A 138 -5.15 -8.91 9.20
N PRO A 139 -5.33 -9.75 10.23
CA PRO A 139 -6.42 -10.72 10.27
C PRO A 139 -7.78 -10.00 10.27
N PRO A 140 -8.85 -10.67 9.81
CA PRO A 140 -10.19 -10.11 9.90
C PRO A 140 -10.51 -9.72 11.34
N ALA A 141 -11.08 -8.53 11.53
CA ALA A 141 -11.63 -8.13 12.82
C ALA A 141 -12.68 -9.17 13.24
N ARG A 142 -12.66 -9.56 14.52
CA ARG A 142 -13.71 -10.41 15.09
C ARG A 142 -15.01 -9.63 15.23
#